data_AF-A0A7J7CMH0-F1
#
_entry.id   AF-A0A7J7CMH0-F1
#
_cell.length_a   1.000
_cell.length_b   1.000
_cell.length_c   1.000
_cell.angle_alpha   90.00
_cell.angle_beta   90.00
_cell.angle_gamma   90.00
#
_symmetry.space_group_name_H-M   'P 1'
#
loop_
_entity.id
_entity.type
_entity.pdbx_description
1 polymer ?
#
loop_
_entity_poly.entity_id
_entity_poly.type
_entity_poly.pdbx_seq_one_letter_code
_entity_poly.pdbx_strand_id
1 'polypeptide(L)'
;MAASLYPSLSLHPFRPHLSHRATSFPTKNPTFLLHRCFQLPGGRSLPSRHFSVTPISGDSHRTTSDEPLKVFEILVRVAASALLFLGLGVRVCLAAPTRHPPVPACDEQTLQEELNIQDNDKGNLNNVQKIEDGNMDAAFETWKSKTFALSVPLRIVVLNASIPPSWLKELLQSQGRRLRFSSKYAASLENIFSDLSASCNTGNVGPTSTMAADIVTVGDSWLNFAIKGGIIEPIKGVEDQDWYTGLSDKWKAYLRRNCEGEIDPEGEIWAAPYRWGTMVIAYKKSKFQQYKIDPIEDWADLWRPELAGKISMVDSPREVVGAVLKYMGASYNTKNIDSQVAGGRNAVQRNLALLGKQVRLFDSKQYIKAFGVGDVWVAVGWSSDILPAAKRLSNVAVVVPKSGASLWADLWAVPAASRFKTNQIGGRVRGPSPLIHQWIEFCLQSARALPFKQEIIPGAVPSALENAPAKLPEELTKGKPKLDTNLIVGVPPPDILARCEFLEPLPDALVSDYKWLISSMQQKPVPGSSSTHWIQQYRSNMN
;
A
#
# COMPACT_ATOMS: atom_id res chain seq x y z
N MET A 1 -38.26 -45.13 10.84
CA MET A 1 -38.45 -45.55 12.26
C MET A 1 -37.16 -45.17 12.99
N ALA A 2 -37.10 -44.40 14.07
CA ALA A 2 -38.04 -44.15 15.15
C ALA A 2 -37.86 -42.73 15.76
N ALA A 3 -38.91 -42.28 16.45
CA ALA A 3 -39.05 -41.07 17.27
C ALA A 3 -38.18 -41.11 18.55
N SER A 4 -37.91 -40.02 19.28
CA SER A 4 -38.78 -39.43 20.32
C SER A 4 -37.98 -38.31 21.05
N LEU A 5 -38.37 -37.03 20.99
CA LEU A 5 -39.21 -36.24 21.93
C LEU A 5 -38.47 -35.63 23.15
N TYR A 6 -38.64 -34.30 23.25
CA TYR A 6 -38.36 -33.38 24.36
C TYR A 6 -39.25 -33.63 25.59
N PRO A 7 -38.99 -32.92 26.72
CA PRO A 7 -39.92 -31.82 27.04
C PRO A 7 -39.25 -30.53 27.58
N SER A 8 -40.00 -29.45 27.40
CA SER A 8 -39.83 -28.07 27.85
C SER A 8 -40.48 -27.80 29.21
N LEU A 9 -40.03 -26.76 29.94
CA LEU A 9 -40.85 -25.96 30.88
C LEU A 9 -40.15 -24.64 31.27
N SER A 10 -40.96 -23.69 31.72
CA SER A 10 -40.90 -22.23 31.46
C SER A 10 -40.54 -21.33 32.67
N LEU A 11 -39.86 -20.20 32.36
CA LEU A 11 -40.00 -18.80 32.81
C LEU A 11 -40.41 -18.36 34.25
N HIS A 12 -39.61 -17.38 34.74
CA HIS A 12 -39.93 -16.16 35.53
C HIS A 12 -39.86 -16.17 37.09
N PRO A 13 -39.74 -15.02 37.80
CA PRO A 13 -38.51 -14.22 37.98
C PRO A 13 -38.27 -13.80 39.47
N PHE A 14 -37.07 -13.40 39.90
CA PHE A 14 -36.92 -12.71 41.20
C PHE A 14 -35.84 -11.61 41.19
N ARG A 15 -36.23 -10.45 41.72
CA ARG A 15 -35.45 -9.23 42.00
C ARG A 15 -35.53 -8.95 43.53
N PRO A 16 -34.84 -7.94 44.09
CA PRO A 16 -33.82 -8.08 45.13
C PRO A 16 -34.28 -7.69 46.54
N HIS A 17 -33.48 -8.02 47.56
CA HIS A 17 -33.63 -7.47 48.92
C HIS A 17 -32.42 -6.61 49.33
N LEU A 18 -32.72 -5.36 49.67
CA LEU A 18 -31.90 -4.42 50.44
C LEU A 18 -31.84 -4.82 51.92
N SER A 19 -30.71 -4.56 52.59
CA SER A 19 -30.74 -4.10 53.97
C SER A 19 -29.68 -3.00 54.19
N HIS A 20 -30.13 -1.90 54.77
CA HIS A 20 -29.37 -0.72 55.14
C HIS A 20 -28.64 -0.92 56.47
N ARG A 21 -27.45 -0.33 56.62
CA ARG A 21 -27.16 0.49 57.81
C ARG A 21 -26.20 1.62 57.46
N ALA A 22 -26.65 2.82 57.81
CA ALA A 22 -26.03 4.10 57.54
C ALA A 22 -25.09 4.52 58.67
N THR A 23 -24.05 5.29 58.31
CA THR A 23 -23.55 6.43 59.09
C THR A 23 -23.02 7.48 58.11
N SER A 24 -23.27 8.73 58.43
CA SER A 24 -23.38 9.84 57.49
C SER A 24 -22.49 11.04 57.87
N PHE A 25 -21.99 11.73 56.84
CA PHE A 25 -21.60 13.16 56.75
C PHE A 25 -20.33 13.66 57.47
N PRO A 26 -19.75 14.83 57.07
CA PRO A 26 -19.75 15.51 55.76
C PRO A 26 -18.36 16.06 55.36
N THR A 27 -18.14 16.38 54.07
CA THR A 27 -17.11 17.33 53.64
C THR A 27 -17.78 18.57 53.04
N LYS A 28 -17.58 19.71 53.71
CA LYS A 28 -17.83 21.06 53.18
C LYS A 28 -16.50 21.65 52.72
N ASN A 29 -16.53 22.34 51.57
CA ASN A 29 -15.53 23.31 51.14
C ASN A 29 -15.22 24.34 52.26
N PRO A 30 -14.07 25.03 52.18
CA PRO A 30 -14.18 26.41 51.69
C PRO A 30 -13.00 26.91 50.86
N THR A 31 -13.32 27.79 49.92
CA THR A 31 -12.51 28.89 49.40
C THR A 31 -12.29 29.93 50.52
N PHE A 32 -11.10 30.56 50.64
CA PHE A 32 -10.94 32.03 50.77
C PHE A 32 -9.47 32.48 50.86
N LEU A 33 -9.27 33.69 50.34
CA LEU A 33 -8.09 34.57 50.23
C LEU A 33 -7.48 35.04 51.57
N LEU A 34 -6.17 35.39 51.59
CA LEU A 34 -5.59 36.76 51.72
C LEU A 34 -4.16 36.80 52.32
N HIS A 35 -3.27 37.52 51.61
CA HIS A 35 -2.27 38.52 52.07
C HIS A 35 -1.08 38.20 53.02
N ARG A 36 0.14 38.47 52.47
CA ARG A 36 1.09 39.58 52.76
C ARG A 36 2.53 39.25 53.23
N CYS A 37 3.47 39.79 52.41
CA CYS A 37 4.72 40.55 52.70
C CYS A 37 5.93 39.93 53.43
N PHE A 38 7.11 40.09 52.80
CA PHE A 38 8.36 40.82 53.18
C PHE A 38 9.56 40.15 52.44
N GLN A 39 10.64 40.76 51.93
CA GLN A 39 11.11 42.10 51.54
C GLN A 39 12.40 41.88 50.68
N LEU A 40 12.74 42.84 49.83
CA LEU A 40 13.99 42.97 49.02
C LEU A 40 15.23 43.34 49.90
N PRO A 41 16.49 43.35 49.38
CA PRO A 41 17.06 44.43 48.52
C PRO A 41 17.85 43.89 47.31
N GLY A 42 17.90 44.50 46.11
CA GLY A 42 18.52 45.79 45.69
C GLY A 42 19.83 45.48 44.91
N GLY A 43 20.27 46.07 43.79
CA GLY A 43 19.88 47.17 42.91
C GLY A 43 21.04 47.49 41.92
N ARG A 44 20.80 48.42 40.96
CA ARG A 44 21.67 49.05 39.91
C ARG A 44 21.59 48.40 38.50
N SER A 45 21.03 48.97 37.42
CA SER A 45 20.96 50.31 36.77
C SER A 45 22.04 50.58 35.69
N LEU A 46 21.64 50.42 34.40
CA LEU A 46 21.80 51.30 33.19
C LEU A 46 23.15 52.03 32.89
N PRO A 47 23.53 52.31 31.60
CA PRO A 47 22.70 53.09 30.68
C PRO A 47 22.71 52.74 29.18
N SER A 48 21.73 53.38 28.52
CA SER A 48 21.42 53.55 27.10
C SER A 48 22.48 54.26 26.24
N ARG A 49 22.46 54.02 24.92
CA ARG A 49 22.79 55.05 23.90
C ARG A 49 21.88 54.93 22.67
N HIS A 50 21.12 56.00 22.43
CA HIS A 50 20.58 56.41 21.13
C HIS A 50 21.70 57.04 20.28
N PHE A 51 21.62 56.90 18.96
CA PHE A 51 21.98 57.98 18.03
C PHE A 51 21.19 57.83 16.73
N SER A 52 20.68 58.96 16.24
CA SER A 52 19.98 59.18 14.97
C SER A 52 20.63 60.38 14.26
N VAL A 53 20.40 60.48 12.94
CA VAL A 53 20.50 61.67 12.02
C VAL A 53 21.60 61.56 10.92
N THR A 54 21.15 61.12 9.71
CA THR A 54 21.22 61.67 8.31
C THR A 54 22.25 62.77 7.88
N PRO A 55 22.33 63.21 6.59
CA PRO A 55 22.43 62.55 5.25
C PRO A 55 23.44 63.27 4.28
N ILE A 56 23.81 62.68 3.12
CA ILE A 56 24.37 63.36 1.91
C ILE A 56 23.96 62.47 0.70
N SER A 57 23.11 62.80 -0.28
CA SER A 57 22.93 63.91 -1.25
C SER A 57 23.92 63.95 -2.43
N GLY A 58 23.36 64.09 -3.65
CA GLY A 58 23.97 64.01 -4.98
C GLY A 58 23.22 62.97 -5.83
N ASP A 59 22.01 63.23 -6.35
CA ASP A 59 21.66 64.17 -7.44
C ASP A 59 22.58 63.97 -8.65
N SER A 60 22.16 63.59 -9.85
CA SER A 60 21.06 64.05 -10.73
C SER A 60 21.12 63.14 -11.99
N HIS A 61 20.17 62.95 -12.91
CA HIS A 61 18.99 63.65 -13.41
C HIS A 61 17.99 62.55 -13.89
N ARG A 62 16.67 62.64 -13.60
CA ARG A 62 15.63 63.37 -14.37
C ARG A 62 15.55 62.86 -15.82
N THR A 63 14.43 62.34 -16.33
CA THR A 63 13.12 62.99 -16.48
C THR A 63 12.06 61.94 -16.86
N THR A 64 11.02 61.74 -16.04
CA THR A 64 9.63 62.23 -16.19
C THR A 64 8.82 61.64 -17.34
N SER A 65 7.71 60.97 -17.03
CA SER A 65 6.37 61.57 -17.18
C SER A 65 5.31 60.68 -16.53
N ASP A 66 4.55 61.32 -15.64
CA ASP A 66 3.43 60.83 -14.86
C ASP A 66 2.12 60.75 -15.69
N GLU A 67 1.30 59.73 -15.37
CA GLU A 67 -0.18 59.74 -15.14
C GLU A 67 -1.17 60.22 -16.26
N PRO A 68 -2.50 59.99 -16.14
CA PRO A 68 -3.24 58.78 -15.74
C PRO A 68 -4.54 58.52 -16.57
N LEU A 69 -5.23 57.41 -16.24
CA LEU A 69 -6.69 57.17 -16.26
C LEU A 69 -7.56 57.71 -17.42
N LYS A 70 -8.24 56.79 -18.12
CA LYS A 70 -9.64 57.00 -18.56
C LYS A 70 -10.40 55.68 -18.79
N VAL A 71 -11.34 55.45 -17.89
CA VAL A 71 -12.49 54.54 -18.00
C VAL A 71 -13.50 55.19 -18.96
N PHE A 72 -14.01 54.47 -19.96
CA PHE A 72 -15.33 54.72 -20.55
C PHE A 72 -15.90 53.46 -21.22
N GLU A 73 -17.22 53.40 -21.16
CA GLU A 73 -18.17 52.31 -21.31
C GLU A 73 -18.63 51.98 -22.75
N ILE A 74 -19.23 50.77 -22.89
CA ILE A 74 -20.36 50.35 -23.74
C ILE A 74 -20.20 50.29 -25.28
N LEU A 75 -20.32 49.07 -25.83
CA LEU A 75 -21.32 48.79 -26.88
C LEU A 75 -21.73 47.29 -26.91
N VAL A 76 -22.98 47.04 -26.54
CA VAL A 76 -23.75 45.83 -26.82
C VAL A 76 -24.28 45.91 -28.26
N ARG A 77 -24.11 44.86 -29.09
CA ARG A 77 -25.10 44.51 -30.13
C ARG A 77 -25.21 43.00 -30.38
N VAL A 78 -26.48 42.60 -30.34
CA VAL A 78 -27.13 41.34 -30.67
C VAL A 78 -27.42 41.26 -32.18
N ALA A 79 -27.32 40.05 -32.77
CA ALA A 79 -28.10 39.53 -33.92
C ALA A 79 -27.68 38.05 -34.11
N ALA A 80 -28.47 36.97 -33.96
CA ALA A 80 -29.86 36.61 -34.29
C ALA A 80 -30.18 36.56 -35.79
N SER A 81 -30.29 35.32 -36.33
CA SER A 81 -31.15 34.79 -37.43
C SER A 81 -30.52 33.46 -37.91
N ALA A 82 -31.03 32.23 -37.73
CA ALA A 82 -32.35 31.59 -37.87
C ALA A 82 -32.87 31.50 -39.32
N LEU A 83 -32.95 30.26 -39.85
CA LEU A 83 -33.92 29.68 -40.82
C LEU A 83 -33.59 28.16 -40.95
N LEU A 84 -34.27 27.25 -40.25
CA LEU A 84 -35.52 26.53 -40.58
C LEU A 84 -35.46 25.60 -41.82
N PHE A 85 -35.52 24.28 -41.56
CA PHE A 85 -36.35 23.35 -42.32
C PHE A 85 -37.01 22.34 -41.37
N LEU A 86 -38.34 22.28 -41.46
CA LEU A 86 -39.27 21.41 -40.73
C LEU A 86 -39.58 20.18 -41.60
N GLY A 87 -39.72 19.02 -40.96
CA GLY A 87 -40.24 17.79 -41.56
C GLY A 87 -40.74 16.82 -40.49
N LEU A 88 -42.07 16.75 -40.35
CA LEU A 88 -42.85 16.03 -39.34
C LEU A 88 -42.79 14.49 -39.43
N GLY A 89 -43.03 13.83 -38.28
CA GLY A 89 -43.43 12.42 -38.22
C GLY A 89 -43.70 11.92 -36.79
N VAL A 90 -44.88 12.22 -36.24
CA VAL A 90 -45.37 11.71 -34.94
C VAL A 90 -45.90 10.28 -35.11
N ARG A 91 -45.56 9.35 -34.20
CA ARG A 91 -46.44 8.26 -33.78
C ARG A 91 -46.16 7.82 -32.34
N VAL A 92 -47.19 7.89 -31.51
CA VAL A 92 -47.30 7.41 -30.12
C VAL A 92 -47.80 5.97 -30.14
N CYS A 93 -47.28 5.10 -29.26
CA CYS A 93 -48.02 4.02 -28.58
C CYS A 93 -47.25 3.50 -27.35
N LEU A 94 -48.00 3.11 -26.31
CA LEU A 94 -47.60 2.85 -24.93
C LEU A 94 -47.59 1.34 -24.60
N ALA A 95 -46.82 0.96 -23.57
CA ALA A 95 -46.98 -0.16 -22.60
C ALA A 95 -46.50 -1.62 -22.89
N ALA A 96 -45.34 -1.96 -22.27
CA ALA A 96 -44.98 -3.13 -21.41
C ALA A 96 -45.19 -4.63 -21.88
N PRO A 97 -44.72 -5.64 -21.11
CA PRO A 97 -43.36 -6.24 -21.14
C PRO A 97 -43.35 -7.72 -21.59
N THR A 98 -42.23 -8.23 -22.13
CA THR A 98 -42.11 -9.66 -22.53
C THR A 98 -40.87 -10.37 -21.95
N ARG A 99 -41.17 -11.26 -20.98
CA ARG A 99 -40.67 -12.61 -20.67
C ARG A 99 -39.31 -13.09 -21.25
N HIS A 100 -38.53 -13.65 -20.33
CA HIS A 100 -37.38 -14.56 -20.51
C HIS A 100 -37.73 -15.87 -21.26
N PRO A 101 -36.75 -16.49 -21.97
CA PRO A 101 -36.79 -17.90 -22.32
C PRO A 101 -36.03 -18.79 -21.30
N PRO A 102 -36.30 -20.12 -21.27
CA PRO A 102 -36.07 -20.98 -20.10
C PRO A 102 -34.73 -21.72 -20.08
N VAL A 103 -34.35 -22.12 -18.86
CA VAL A 103 -33.30 -23.09 -18.50
C VAL A 103 -33.76 -24.51 -18.83
N PRO A 104 -32.93 -25.40 -19.40
CA PRO A 104 -33.22 -26.83 -19.39
C PRO A 104 -32.61 -27.52 -18.16
N ALA A 105 -33.39 -28.44 -17.62
CA ALA A 105 -33.12 -29.25 -16.45
C ALA A 105 -32.07 -30.35 -16.71
N CYS A 106 -31.49 -30.80 -15.60
CA CYS A 106 -30.60 -31.94 -15.45
C CYS A 106 -31.37 -33.25 -15.72
N ASP A 107 -30.79 -34.15 -16.53
CA ASP A 107 -31.17 -35.56 -16.55
C ASP A 107 -29.92 -36.44 -16.49
N GLU A 108 -30.07 -37.50 -15.70
CA GLU A 108 -29.06 -38.36 -15.10
C GLU A 108 -28.90 -39.62 -15.98
N GLN A 109 -27.77 -39.74 -16.68
CA GLN A 109 -27.20 -40.96 -17.30
C GLN A 109 -25.97 -40.48 -18.09
N THR A 110 -24.73 -40.64 -17.64
CA THR A 110 -24.02 -41.92 -17.73
C THR A 110 -22.77 -41.84 -16.84
N LEU A 111 -22.85 -42.43 -15.65
CA LEU A 111 -21.69 -42.88 -14.87
C LEU A 111 -21.15 -44.13 -15.56
N GLN A 112 -20.09 -44.02 -16.37
CA GLN A 112 -19.08 -45.05 -16.65
C GLN A 112 -18.21 -44.62 -17.83
N GLU A 113 -17.25 -43.72 -17.58
CA GLU A 113 -16.00 -43.67 -18.36
C GLU A 113 -14.86 -43.04 -17.55
N GLU A 114 -14.79 -43.39 -16.26
CA GLU A 114 -13.56 -43.29 -15.47
C GLU A 114 -13.04 -44.72 -15.29
N LEU A 115 -12.11 -45.15 -16.15
CA LEU A 115 -11.10 -46.20 -15.92
C LEU A 115 -10.34 -46.45 -17.23
N ASN A 116 -9.41 -45.55 -17.58
CA ASN A 116 -8.11 -45.83 -18.24
C ASN A 116 -7.58 -44.58 -18.95
N ILE A 117 -6.85 -43.73 -18.22
CA ILE A 117 -5.78 -42.93 -18.82
C ILE A 117 -4.59 -42.94 -17.84
N GLN A 118 -3.70 -43.91 -18.03
CA GLN A 118 -2.30 -43.78 -17.64
C GLN A 118 -1.54 -43.21 -18.84
N ASP A 119 -0.64 -42.27 -18.55
CA ASP A 119 0.40 -41.69 -19.42
C ASP A 119 -0.05 -40.87 -20.65
N ASN A 120 -0.41 -39.58 -20.46
CA ASN A 120 -0.27 -38.59 -21.55
C ASN A 120 -0.07 -37.11 -21.12
N ASP A 121 0.38 -36.84 -19.90
CA ASP A 121 0.35 -35.46 -19.34
C ASP A 121 1.49 -34.53 -19.81
N LYS A 122 2.54 -35.07 -20.45
CA LYS A 122 3.69 -34.27 -20.95
C LYS A 122 3.50 -33.67 -22.34
N GLY A 123 2.67 -34.30 -23.20
CA GLY A 123 2.44 -33.80 -24.56
C GLY A 123 1.54 -32.56 -24.61
N ASN A 124 0.60 -32.46 -23.68
CA ASN A 124 -0.38 -31.38 -23.64
C ASN A 124 0.22 -30.08 -23.07
N LEU A 125 1.08 -30.18 -22.04
CA LEU A 125 1.74 -29.03 -21.42
C LEU A 125 2.69 -28.32 -22.41
N ASN A 126 3.45 -29.08 -23.20
CA ASN A 126 4.34 -28.53 -24.22
C ASN A 126 3.59 -27.78 -25.33
N ASN A 127 2.39 -28.22 -25.70
CA ASN A 127 1.56 -27.53 -26.68
C ASN A 127 0.93 -26.25 -26.11
N VAL A 128 0.43 -26.30 -24.86
CA VAL A 128 -0.11 -25.10 -24.19
C VAL A 128 0.97 -24.05 -24.00
N GLN A 129 2.16 -24.44 -23.56
CA GLN A 129 3.27 -23.52 -23.35
C GLN A 129 3.80 -22.92 -24.66
N LYS A 130 3.84 -23.70 -25.75
CA LYS A 130 4.21 -23.21 -27.08
C LYS A 130 3.18 -22.25 -27.69
N ILE A 131 1.89 -22.47 -27.40
CA ILE A 131 0.81 -21.56 -27.80
C ILE A 131 0.85 -20.26 -26.98
N GLU A 132 1.08 -20.37 -25.67
CA GLU A 132 1.29 -19.20 -24.80
C GLU A 132 2.51 -18.38 -25.25
N ASP A 133 3.64 -19.03 -25.52
CA ASP A 133 4.86 -18.37 -25.99
C ASP A 133 4.66 -17.67 -27.34
N GLY A 134 3.99 -18.33 -28.30
CA GLY A 134 3.67 -17.72 -29.60
C GLY A 134 2.71 -16.53 -29.51
N ASN A 135 1.76 -16.55 -28.57
CA ASN A 135 0.87 -15.42 -28.31
C ASN A 135 1.62 -14.25 -27.62
N MET A 136 2.54 -14.57 -26.70
CA MET A 136 3.41 -13.57 -26.06
C MET A 136 4.30 -12.83 -27.08
N ASP A 137 4.88 -13.55 -28.04
CA ASP A 137 5.70 -12.97 -29.10
C ASP A 137 4.89 -12.02 -30.00
N ALA A 138 3.68 -12.42 -30.41
CA ALA A 138 2.79 -11.59 -31.23
C ALA A 138 2.34 -10.31 -30.51
N ALA A 139 2.01 -10.41 -29.22
CA ALA A 139 1.67 -9.26 -28.39
C ALA A 139 2.86 -8.29 -28.25
N PHE A 140 4.08 -8.82 -28.10
CA PHE A 140 5.28 -8.00 -28.00
C PHE A 140 5.60 -7.26 -29.32
N GLU A 141 5.48 -7.93 -30.47
CA GLU A 141 5.65 -7.28 -31.78
C GLU A 141 4.59 -6.20 -32.03
N THR A 142 3.34 -6.45 -31.62
CA THR A 142 2.27 -5.44 -31.69
C THR A 142 2.62 -4.21 -30.86
N TRP A 143 3.10 -4.40 -29.62
CA TRP A 143 3.52 -3.32 -28.74
C TRP A 143 4.68 -2.49 -29.33
N LYS A 144 5.66 -3.12 -29.99
CA LYS A 144 6.79 -2.41 -30.63
C LYS A 144 6.36 -1.40 -31.69
N SER A 145 5.20 -1.60 -32.33
CA SER A 145 4.71 -0.71 -33.37
C SER A 145 4.30 0.68 -32.84
N LYS A 146 4.03 0.80 -31.53
CA LYS A 146 3.72 2.06 -30.83
C LYS A 146 5.00 2.91 -30.66
N THR A 147 5.52 3.49 -31.74
CA THR A 147 6.75 4.32 -31.70
C THR A 147 6.45 5.81 -31.80
N PHE A 148 7.21 6.64 -31.08
CA PHE A 148 7.19 8.09 -31.25
C PHE A 148 8.10 8.53 -32.41
N ALA A 149 7.72 9.59 -33.12
CA ALA A 149 8.47 10.12 -34.26
C ALA A 149 9.77 10.86 -33.84
N LEU A 150 9.83 11.38 -32.61
CA LEU A 150 10.95 12.18 -32.09
C LEU A 150 11.71 11.44 -31.00
N SER A 151 12.94 11.89 -30.71
CA SER A 151 13.66 11.41 -29.52
C SER A 151 12.99 11.92 -28.25
N VAL A 152 12.54 11.01 -27.39
CA VAL A 152 11.82 11.33 -26.15
C VAL A 152 12.61 10.83 -24.93
N PRO A 153 12.86 11.68 -23.92
CA PRO A 153 13.49 11.24 -22.68
C PRO A 153 12.51 10.45 -21.80
N LEU A 154 13.02 9.45 -21.09
CA LEU A 154 12.30 8.77 -20.01
C LEU A 154 13.26 8.55 -18.85
N ARG A 155 12.98 9.21 -17.72
CA ARG A 155 13.75 9.09 -16.50
C ARG A 155 12.93 8.40 -15.42
N ILE A 156 13.45 7.29 -14.92
CA ILE A 156 12.80 6.51 -13.85
C ILE A 156 13.61 6.52 -12.56
N VAL A 157 12.95 6.53 -11.41
CA VAL A 157 13.58 6.22 -10.11
C VAL A 157 12.91 4.99 -9.54
N VAL A 158 13.66 3.90 -9.40
CA VAL A 158 13.11 2.59 -9.12
C VAL A 158 13.72 1.98 -7.86
N LEU A 159 12.93 1.22 -7.12
CA LEU A 159 13.44 0.44 -6.00
C LEU A 159 14.46 -0.60 -6.48
N ASN A 160 15.60 -0.68 -5.78
CA ASN A 160 16.64 -1.63 -6.12
C ASN A 160 16.12 -3.08 -6.10
N ALA A 161 16.59 -3.90 -7.05
CA ALA A 161 16.16 -5.29 -7.24
C ALA A 161 14.64 -5.48 -7.44
N SER A 162 13.90 -4.44 -7.87
CA SER A 162 12.46 -4.54 -8.15
C SER A 162 12.09 -4.76 -9.61
N ILE A 163 13.01 -4.48 -10.52
CA ILE A 163 12.90 -4.79 -11.95
C ILE A 163 14.18 -5.50 -12.43
N PRO A 164 14.10 -6.48 -13.36
CA PRO A 164 15.28 -7.16 -13.85
C PRO A 164 16.11 -6.22 -14.73
N PRO A 165 17.45 -6.28 -14.69
CA PRO A 165 18.28 -5.54 -15.62
C PRO A 165 18.01 -5.87 -17.11
N SER A 166 17.56 -7.10 -17.41
CA SER A 166 17.23 -7.53 -18.77
C SER A 166 16.08 -6.72 -19.38
N TRP A 167 15.08 -6.36 -18.58
CA TRP A 167 13.95 -5.56 -19.04
C TRP A 167 14.37 -4.20 -19.58
N LEU A 168 15.34 -3.55 -18.95
CA LEU A 168 15.87 -2.28 -19.44
C LEU A 168 16.56 -2.42 -20.80
N LYS A 169 17.33 -3.50 -20.97
CA LYS A 169 17.99 -3.81 -22.24
C LYS A 169 16.98 -4.06 -23.34
N GLU A 170 15.93 -4.82 -23.06
CA GLU A 170 14.86 -5.13 -24.01
C GLU A 170 14.03 -3.89 -24.38
N LEU A 171 13.73 -3.02 -23.40
CA LEU A 171 13.08 -1.73 -23.67
C LEU A 171 13.94 -0.88 -24.62
N LEU A 172 15.23 -0.72 -24.32
CA LEU A 172 16.16 0.04 -25.17
C LEU A 172 16.30 -0.55 -26.58
N GLN A 173 16.32 -1.88 -26.70
CA GLN A 173 16.37 -2.56 -28.00
C GLN A 173 15.09 -2.36 -28.80
N SER A 174 13.93 -2.44 -28.16
CA SER A 174 12.63 -2.28 -28.81
C SER A 174 12.34 -0.84 -29.27
N GLN A 175 12.74 0.16 -28.47
CA GLN A 175 12.47 1.58 -28.76
C GLN A 175 13.56 2.25 -29.61
N GLY A 176 14.69 1.56 -29.83
CA GLY A 176 15.79 2.03 -30.67
C GLY A 176 16.44 3.34 -30.20
N ARG A 177 17.05 4.09 -31.13
CA ARG A 177 17.76 5.36 -30.84
C ARG A 177 16.85 6.52 -30.42
N ARG A 178 15.53 6.31 -30.39
CA ARG A 178 14.54 7.36 -30.10
C ARG A 178 14.28 7.51 -28.60
N LEU A 179 14.56 6.48 -27.81
CA LEU A 179 14.44 6.54 -26.36
C LEU A 179 15.73 7.06 -25.72
N ARG A 180 15.66 8.21 -25.01
CA ARG A 180 16.73 8.66 -24.11
C ARG A 180 16.40 8.22 -22.68
N PHE A 181 16.76 6.99 -22.36
CA PHE A 181 16.45 6.39 -21.06
C PHE A 181 17.47 6.75 -19.99
N SER A 182 17.01 7.01 -18.76
CA SER A 182 17.84 7.16 -17.57
C SER A 182 17.15 6.50 -16.37
N SER A 183 17.91 5.76 -15.55
CA SER A 183 17.40 5.15 -14.32
C SER A 183 18.27 5.51 -13.12
N LYS A 184 17.62 5.73 -11.96
CA LYS A 184 18.25 5.82 -10.63
C LYS A 184 17.68 4.71 -9.76
N TYR A 185 18.55 3.92 -9.14
CA TYR A 185 18.12 2.87 -8.21
C TYR A 185 18.21 3.38 -6.77
N ALA A 186 17.11 3.30 -6.03
CA ALA A 186 17.07 3.66 -4.62
C ALA A 186 17.14 2.40 -3.74
N ALA A 187 17.84 2.50 -2.61
CA ALA A 187 18.01 1.37 -1.70
C ALA A 187 16.71 0.95 -0.97
N SER A 188 15.77 1.87 -0.79
CA SER A 188 14.50 1.65 -0.10
C SER A 188 13.40 2.57 -0.65
N LEU A 189 12.14 2.18 -0.44
CA LEU A 189 10.98 3.02 -0.72
C LEU A 189 10.98 4.30 0.12
N GLU A 190 11.43 4.20 1.38
CA GLU A 190 11.62 5.32 2.30
C GLU A 190 12.54 6.40 1.70
N ASN A 191 13.64 6.01 1.05
CA ASN A 191 14.57 6.96 0.44
C ASN A 191 13.91 7.70 -0.73
N ILE A 192 13.12 6.99 -1.56
CA ILE A 192 12.38 7.62 -2.67
C ILE A 192 11.38 8.64 -2.12
N PHE A 193 10.56 8.23 -1.15
CA PHE A 193 9.55 9.10 -0.56
C PHE A 193 10.16 10.31 0.15
N SER A 194 11.25 10.11 0.89
CA SER A 194 11.94 11.19 1.61
C SER A 194 12.57 12.19 0.64
N ASP A 195 13.23 11.72 -0.43
CA ASP A 195 13.79 12.59 -1.49
C ASP A 195 12.69 13.45 -2.15
N LEU A 196 11.53 12.86 -2.42
CA LEU A 196 10.38 13.55 -3.01
C LEU A 196 9.81 14.59 -2.03
N SER A 197 9.59 14.20 -0.78
CA SER A 197 9.05 15.07 0.27
C SER A 197 9.97 16.27 0.55
N ALA A 198 11.28 16.02 0.65
CA ALA A 198 12.27 17.07 0.84
C ALA A 198 12.29 18.08 -0.32
N SER A 199 12.07 17.62 -1.54
CA SER A 199 11.94 18.49 -2.72
C SER A 199 10.70 19.38 -2.63
N CYS A 200 9.55 18.83 -2.19
CA CYS A 200 8.34 19.62 -1.92
C CYS A 200 8.54 20.67 -0.84
N ASN A 201 9.20 20.31 0.27
CA ASN A 201 9.37 21.21 1.41
C ASN A 201 10.37 22.34 1.11
N THR A 202 11.44 22.05 0.37
CA THR A 202 12.49 23.04 0.09
C THR A 202 12.22 23.88 -1.16
N GLY A 203 11.33 23.43 -2.06
CA GLY A 203 11.12 24.06 -3.37
C GLY A 203 12.28 23.88 -4.35
N ASN A 204 13.41 23.29 -3.91
CA ASN A 204 14.63 23.17 -4.70
C ASN A 204 14.61 21.87 -5.50
N VAL A 205 14.31 21.99 -6.79
CA VAL A 205 14.23 20.84 -7.69
C VAL A 205 15.22 20.99 -8.84
N GLY A 206 16.32 20.24 -8.75
CA GLY A 206 17.32 20.12 -9.82
C GLY A 206 17.04 18.96 -10.79
N PRO A 207 17.70 18.91 -11.95
CA PRO A 207 17.45 17.90 -13.00
C PRO A 207 17.73 16.46 -12.57
N THR A 208 18.60 16.26 -11.58
CA THR A 208 18.96 14.93 -11.04
C THR A 208 18.16 14.56 -9.79
N SER A 209 17.31 15.46 -9.27
CA SER A 209 16.47 15.18 -8.11
C SER A 209 15.47 14.04 -8.38
N THR A 210 14.99 13.35 -7.36
CA THR A 210 13.95 12.33 -7.52
C THR A 210 12.64 12.95 -8.02
N MET A 211 12.33 14.18 -7.60
CA MET A 211 11.17 14.94 -8.07
C MET A 211 11.23 15.24 -9.58
N ALA A 212 12.42 15.40 -10.15
CA ALA A 212 12.62 15.57 -11.60
C ALA A 212 12.50 14.26 -12.43
N ALA A 213 12.14 13.13 -11.83
CA ALA A 213 11.91 11.88 -12.56
C ALA A 213 10.53 11.85 -13.21
N ASP A 214 10.37 11.16 -14.34
CA ASP A 214 9.08 11.04 -15.05
C ASP A 214 8.17 10.04 -14.36
N ILE A 215 8.75 8.98 -13.80
CA ILE A 215 8.03 7.97 -13.05
C ILE A 215 8.91 7.44 -11.92
N VAL A 216 8.29 7.13 -10.79
CA VAL A 216 8.99 6.66 -9.59
C VAL A 216 8.27 5.47 -8.98
N THR A 217 9.00 4.62 -8.27
CA THR A 217 8.39 3.59 -7.42
C THR A 217 7.86 4.22 -6.14
N VAL A 218 6.61 3.92 -5.79
CA VAL A 218 5.98 4.22 -4.50
C VAL A 218 5.36 2.93 -3.95
N GLY A 219 5.60 2.64 -2.67
CA GLY A 219 4.90 1.54 -2.00
C GLY A 219 3.46 1.93 -1.69
N ASP A 220 2.53 1.00 -1.79
CA ASP A 220 1.10 1.25 -1.60
C ASP A 220 0.75 1.86 -0.23
N SER A 221 1.45 1.42 0.83
CA SER A 221 1.34 2.02 2.17
C SER A 221 1.69 3.52 2.24
N TRP A 222 2.45 4.04 1.27
CA TRP A 222 2.82 5.45 1.15
C TRP A 222 1.93 6.22 0.16
N LEU A 223 1.11 5.53 -0.65
CA LEU A 223 0.32 6.14 -1.71
C LEU A 223 -0.62 7.22 -1.18
N ASN A 224 -1.39 6.93 -0.13
CA ASN A 224 -2.30 7.89 0.50
C ASN A 224 -1.56 9.17 0.95
N PHE A 225 -0.40 9.02 1.60
CA PHE A 225 0.40 10.14 2.06
C PHE A 225 1.01 10.93 0.90
N ALA A 226 1.43 10.25 -0.17
CA ALA A 226 1.96 10.90 -1.36
C ALA A 226 0.89 11.76 -2.07
N ILE A 227 -0.35 11.28 -2.11
CA ILE A 227 -1.49 12.00 -2.68
C ILE A 227 -1.85 13.21 -1.82
N LYS A 228 -2.16 12.98 -0.53
CA LYS A 228 -2.55 14.03 0.43
C LYS A 228 -1.47 15.10 0.59
N GLY A 229 -0.20 14.71 0.57
CA GLY A 229 0.96 15.61 0.62
C GLY A 229 1.24 16.33 -0.72
N GLY A 230 0.52 16.02 -1.79
CA GLY A 230 0.74 16.61 -3.11
C GLY A 230 2.11 16.31 -3.70
N ILE A 231 2.71 15.18 -3.32
CA ILE A 231 4.04 14.74 -3.71
C ILE A 231 4.02 14.11 -5.11
N ILE A 232 2.91 13.46 -5.45
CA ILE A 232 2.64 12.88 -6.76
C ILE A 232 1.43 13.56 -7.41
N GLU A 233 1.24 13.31 -8.70
CA GLU A 233 0.10 13.79 -9.49
C GLU A 233 -0.60 12.62 -10.19
N PRO A 234 -1.90 12.73 -10.51
CA PRO A 234 -2.62 11.66 -11.18
C PRO A 234 -2.05 11.40 -12.58
N ILE A 235 -2.00 10.13 -12.96
CA ILE A 235 -1.62 9.72 -14.31
C ILE A 235 -2.78 10.08 -15.24
N LYS A 236 -2.50 10.90 -16.25
CA LYS A 236 -3.53 11.39 -17.19
C LYS A 236 -3.79 10.40 -18.32
N GLY A 237 -5.01 10.39 -18.85
CA GLY A 237 -5.37 9.60 -20.05
C GLY A 237 -5.30 8.09 -19.85
N VAL A 238 -5.59 7.60 -18.64
CA VAL A 238 -5.42 6.20 -18.23
C VAL A 238 -6.55 5.28 -18.71
N GLU A 239 -7.79 5.77 -18.76
CA GLU A 239 -8.98 4.94 -19.00
C GLU A 239 -8.93 4.17 -20.32
N ASP A 240 -8.34 4.75 -21.36
CA ASP A 240 -8.21 4.14 -22.69
C ASP A 240 -6.91 3.35 -22.89
N GLN A 241 -6.08 3.21 -21.85
CA GLN A 241 -4.80 2.51 -21.97
C GLN A 241 -4.97 1.01 -21.79
N ASP A 242 -4.43 0.22 -22.72
CA ASP A 242 -4.45 -1.25 -22.69
C ASP A 242 -3.95 -1.83 -21.36
N TRP A 243 -2.93 -1.20 -20.78
CA TRP A 243 -2.37 -1.65 -19.51
C TRP A 243 -3.36 -1.51 -18.34
N TYR A 244 -4.26 -0.52 -18.38
CA TYR A 244 -5.26 -0.29 -17.33
C TYR A 244 -6.52 -1.11 -17.58
N THR A 245 -6.98 -1.19 -18.83
CA THR A 245 -8.15 -2.01 -19.20
C THR A 245 -7.91 -3.48 -18.88
N GLY A 246 -6.69 -3.98 -19.06
CA GLY A 246 -6.26 -5.33 -18.71
C GLY A 246 -6.05 -5.61 -17.21
N LEU A 247 -6.15 -4.61 -16.33
CA LEU A 247 -6.12 -4.83 -14.88
C LEU A 247 -7.45 -5.39 -14.37
N SER A 248 -7.35 -6.15 -13.27
CA SER A 248 -8.50 -6.62 -12.50
C SER A 248 -9.35 -5.48 -11.96
N ASP A 249 -10.63 -5.75 -11.69
CA ASP A 249 -11.52 -4.79 -11.02
C ASP A 249 -11.00 -4.44 -9.62
N LYS A 250 -10.38 -5.42 -8.93
CA LYS A 250 -9.72 -5.18 -7.63
C LYS A 250 -8.59 -4.16 -7.75
N TRP A 251 -7.76 -4.22 -8.78
CA TRP A 251 -6.72 -3.20 -9.03
C TRP A 251 -7.34 -1.86 -9.42
N LYS A 252 -8.30 -1.85 -10.35
CA LYS A 252 -8.96 -0.62 -10.81
C LYS A 252 -9.58 0.15 -9.66
N ALA A 253 -10.32 -0.53 -8.78
CA ALA A 253 -10.89 0.05 -7.57
C ALA A 253 -9.80 0.51 -6.58
N TYR A 254 -8.73 -0.27 -6.40
CA TYR A 254 -7.66 0.07 -5.47
C TYR A 254 -6.77 1.24 -5.94
N LEU A 255 -6.67 1.53 -7.23
CA LEU A 255 -5.81 2.61 -7.74
C LEU A 255 -6.56 3.93 -7.92
N ARG A 256 -7.90 3.86 -7.94
CA ARG A 256 -8.75 5.05 -8.06
C ARG A 256 -8.86 5.76 -6.72
N ARG A 257 -8.43 7.02 -6.69
CA ARG A 257 -8.33 7.83 -5.47
C ARG A 257 -8.77 9.27 -5.70
N ASN A 258 -9.36 9.87 -4.67
CA ASN A 258 -9.58 11.31 -4.62
C ASN A 258 -8.29 12.08 -4.24
N CYS A 259 -8.37 13.40 -4.15
CA CYS A 259 -7.23 14.25 -3.78
C CYS A 259 -6.76 14.11 -2.32
N GLU A 260 -7.55 13.48 -1.46
CA GLU A 260 -7.19 13.16 -0.08
C GLU A 260 -6.48 11.80 0.05
N GLY A 261 -6.38 11.05 -1.06
CA GLY A 261 -5.77 9.73 -1.10
C GLY A 261 -6.71 8.60 -0.68
N GLU A 262 -8.00 8.89 -0.52
CA GLU A 262 -9.04 7.90 -0.20
C GLU A 262 -9.55 7.17 -1.45
N ILE A 263 -10.07 5.96 -1.27
CA ILE A 263 -10.69 5.18 -2.35
C ILE A 263 -11.95 5.90 -2.82
N ASP A 264 -12.02 6.26 -4.09
CA ASP A 264 -13.14 6.98 -4.67
C ASP A 264 -13.46 6.48 -6.09
N PRO A 265 -14.67 5.94 -6.35
CA PRO A 265 -15.11 5.54 -7.69
C PRO A 265 -15.11 6.66 -8.74
N GLU A 266 -15.27 7.91 -8.31
CA GLU A 266 -15.22 9.10 -9.19
C GLU A 266 -13.82 9.75 -9.19
N GLY A 267 -12.87 9.13 -8.49
CA GLY A 267 -11.50 9.61 -8.40
C GLY A 267 -10.67 9.40 -9.66
N GLU A 268 -9.44 9.90 -9.60
CA GLU A 268 -8.44 9.76 -10.66
C GLU A 268 -7.55 8.54 -10.40
N ILE A 269 -6.77 8.12 -11.41
CA ILE A 269 -5.77 7.06 -11.26
C ILE A 269 -4.41 7.67 -10.91
N TRP A 270 -3.89 7.35 -9.72
CA TRP A 270 -2.66 7.96 -9.20
C TRP A 270 -1.41 7.10 -9.39
N ALA A 271 -1.61 5.83 -9.71
CA ALA A 271 -0.54 4.86 -9.75
C ALA A 271 -0.86 3.68 -10.67
N ALA A 272 0.17 2.97 -11.11
CA ALA A 272 0.05 1.70 -11.83
C ALA A 272 0.85 0.60 -11.10
N PRO A 273 0.27 -0.57 -10.80
CA PRO A 273 0.96 -1.63 -10.09
C PRO A 273 1.95 -2.31 -11.03
N TYR A 274 3.08 -2.78 -10.52
CA TYR A 274 4.00 -3.60 -11.32
C TYR A 274 4.50 -4.85 -10.60
N ARG A 275 4.40 -4.88 -9.27
CA ARG A 275 4.50 -6.11 -8.49
C ARG A 275 3.77 -5.98 -7.17
N TRP A 276 3.39 -7.12 -6.61
CA TRP A 276 2.74 -7.20 -5.32
C TRP A 276 3.16 -8.46 -4.58
N GLY A 277 2.77 -8.55 -3.32
CA GLY A 277 2.93 -9.76 -2.52
C GLY A 277 2.11 -9.68 -1.25
N THR A 278 2.52 -10.46 -0.25
CA THR A 278 1.78 -10.61 1.01
C THR A 278 2.73 -10.52 2.20
N MET A 279 2.19 -10.22 3.36
CA MET A 279 2.85 -10.48 4.63
C MET A 279 2.90 -12.00 4.88
N VAL A 280 4.03 -12.50 5.40
CA VAL A 280 4.29 -13.92 5.65
C VAL A 280 4.94 -14.16 7.00
N ILE A 281 4.89 -15.41 7.46
CA ILE A 281 5.56 -15.89 8.66
C ILE A 281 6.60 -16.93 8.26
N ALA A 282 7.87 -16.69 8.55
CA ALA A 282 8.93 -17.68 8.43
C ALA A 282 9.28 -18.26 9.79
N TYR A 283 9.51 -19.58 9.89
CA TYR A 283 9.95 -20.22 11.12
C TYR A 283 11.00 -21.31 10.89
N LYS A 284 11.84 -21.54 11.91
CA LYS A 284 12.87 -22.59 11.90
C LYS A 284 12.26 -23.93 12.29
N LYS A 285 12.08 -24.83 11.31
CA LYS A 285 11.55 -26.18 11.49
C LYS A 285 12.32 -26.99 12.53
N SER A 286 13.66 -26.88 12.52
CA SER A 286 14.51 -27.59 13.48
C SER A 286 14.25 -27.16 14.94
N LYS A 287 13.98 -25.88 15.18
CA LYS A 287 13.62 -25.39 16.52
C LYS A 287 12.26 -25.89 16.94
N PHE A 288 11.28 -25.85 16.04
CA PHE A 288 9.94 -26.34 16.31
C PHE A 288 9.95 -27.85 16.65
N GLN A 289 10.68 -28.65 15.88
CA GLN A 289 10.86 -30.07 16.17
C GLN A 289 11.60 -30.32 17.50
N GLN A 290 12.69 -29.58 17.76
CA GLN A 290 13.49 -29.72 18.99
C GLN A 290 12.65 -29.46 20.25
N TYR A 291 11.79 -28.44 20.21
CA TYR A 291 10.97 -28.02 21.35
C TYR A 291 9.54 -28.59 21.32
N LYS A 292 9.24 -29.50 20.38
CA LYS A 292 7.91 -30.12 20.18
C LYS A 292 6.78 -29.10 20.03
N ILE A 293 7.05 -28.03 19.26
CA ILE A 293 6.08 -27.00 18.91
C ILE A 293 5.49 -27.37 17.56
N ASP A 294 4.15 -27.37 17.46
CA ASP A 294 3.46 -27.63 16.20
C ASP A 294 3.85 -26.60 15.11
N PRO A 295 3.85 -26.96 13.83
CA PRO A 295 4.03 -26.00 12.73
C PRO A 295 3.15 -24.74 12.88
N ILE A 296 3.64 -23.61 12.37
CA ILE A 296 2.83 -22.40 12.24
C ILE A 296 1.91 -22.56 11.04
N GLU A 297 0.62 -22.29 11.25
CA GLU A 297 -0.41 -22.27 10.22
C GLU A 297 -1.16 -20.93 10.15
N ASP A 298 -1.29 -20.21 11.27
CA ASP A 298 -2.07 -18.97 11.34
C ASP A 298 -1.53 -17.96 12.37
N TRP A 299 -2.11 -16.76 12.42
CA TRP A 299 -1.69 -15.68 13.34
C TRP A 299 -1.73 -16.10 14.81
N ALA A 300 -2.71 -16.91 15.21
CA ALA A 300 -2.86 -17.38 16.59
C ALA A 300 -1.63 -18.11 17.13
N ASP A 301 -0.86 -18.73 16.25
CA ASP A 301 0.34 -19.47 16.64
C ASP A 301 1.45 -18.56 17.17
N LEU A 302 1.44 -17.28 16.80
CA LEU A 302 2.40 -16.30 17.31
C LEU A 302 2.17 -15.98 18.80
N TRP A 303 1.01 -16.31 19.37
CA TRP A 303 0.69 -16.10 20.79
C TRP A 303 1.08 -17.26 21.69
N ARG A 304 1.64 -18.34 21.14
CA ARG A 304 2.09 -19.51 21.91
C ARG A 304 3.19 -19.12 22.90
N PRO A 305 3.11 -19.55 24.18
CA PRO A 305 4.04 -19.11 25.23
C PRO A 305 5.51 -19.51 24.96
N GLU A 306 5.74 -20.58 24.18
CA GLU A 306 7.06 -21.07 23.79
C GLU A 306 7.81 -20.07 22.89
N LEU A 307 7.10 -19.15 22.25
CA LEU A 307 7.67 -18.14 21.36
C LEU A 307 8.08 -16.85 22.08
N ALA A 308 8.07 -16.82 23.42
CA ALA A 308 8.38 -15.63 24.20
C ALA A 308 9.80 -15.10 23.88
N GLY A 309 9.87 -13.88 23.35
CA GLY A 309 11.11 -13.27 22.87
C GLY A 309 11.81 -14.04 21.73
N LYS A 310 11.07 -14.83 20.95
CA LYS A 310 11.58 -15.64 19.82
C LYS A 310 11.05 -15.19 18.46
N ILE A 311 10.36 -14.06 18.38
CA ILE A 311 9.84 -13.50 17.12
C ILE A 311 10.61 -12.23 16.77
N SER A 312 10.99 -12.06 15.50
CA SER A 312 11.27 -10.73 14.92
C SER A 312 10.12 -10.33 14.00
N MET A 313 9.73 -9.07 14.01
CA MET A 313 8.62 -8.57 13.19
C MET A 313 8.97 -7.25 12.52
N VAL A 314 8.37 -6.96 11.37
CA VAL A 314 8.47 -5.65 10.72
C VAL A 314 8.01 -4.53 11.65
N ASP A 315 8.72 -3.40 11.67
CA ASP A 315 8.31 -2.20 12.43
C ASP A 315 7.36 -1.33 11.59
N SER A 316 6.12 -1.82 11.42
CA SER A 316 5.05 -1.08 10.77
C SER A 316 3.79 -1.11 11.65
N PRO A 317 3.32 0.04 12.18
CA PRO A 317 2.11 0.10 13.00
C PRO A 317 0.89 -0.54 12.34
N ARG A 318 0.74 -0.36 11.02
CA ARG A 318 -0.36 -0.97 10.25
C ARG A 318 -0.29 -2.49 10.24
N GLU A 319 0.90 -3.05 10.08
CA GLU A 319 1.13 -4.49 10.05
C GLU A 319 1.01 -5.11 11.44
N VAL A 320 1.57 -4.46 12.46
CA VAL A 320 1.56 -4.96 13.84
C VAL A 320 0.16 -4.95 14.42
N VAL A 321 -0.57 -3.82 14.33
CA VAL A 321 -1.97 -3.77 14.79
C VAL A 321 -2.83 -4.68 13.93
N GLY A 322 -2.61 -4.72 12.61
CA GLY A 322 -3.35 -5.57 11.70
C GLY A 322 -3.18 -7.08 11.97
N ALA A 323 -1.99 -7.53 12.35
CA ALA A 323 -1.77 -8.92 12.79
C ALA A 323 -2.57 -9.25 14.05
N VAL A 324 -2.68 -8.31 14.99
CA VAL A 324 -3.55 -8.46 16.17
C VAL A 324 -5.02 -8.48 15.78
N LEU A 325 -5.45 -7.62 14.85
CA LEU A 325 -6.81 -7.63 14.34
C LEU A 325 -7.16 -8.97 13.70
N LYS A 326 -6.29 -9.52 12.84
CA LYS A 326 -6.48 -10.85 12.25
C LYS A 326 -6.50 -11.96 13.28
N TYR A 327 -5.60 -11.93 14.27
CA TYR A 327 -5.66 -12.85 15.41
C TYR A 327 -7.02 -12.79 16.12
N MET A 328 -7.62 -11.61 16.22
CA MET A 328 -8.94 -11.40 16.81
C MET A 328 -10.11 -11.63 15.82
N GLY A 329 -9.85 -12.12 14.61
CA GLY A 329 -10.86 -12.38 13.57
C GLY A 329 -11.40 -11.13 12.86
N ALA A 330 -10.72 -9.99 12.98
CA ALA A 330 -11.08 -8.72 12.36
C ALA A 330 -10.21 -8.40 11.12
N SER A 331 -10.68 -7.46 10.29
CA SER A 331 -10.00 -7.00 9.07
C SER A 331 -8.82 -6.06 9.37
N TYR A 332 -7.79 -6.06 8.50
CA TYR A 332 -6.74 -5.02 8.52
C TYR A 332 -7.30 -3.60 8.33
N ASN A 333 -8.46 -3.50 7.69
CA ASN A 333 -9.14 -2.25 7.30
C ASN A 333 -10.33 -1.93 8.21
N THR A 334 -10.36 -2.48 9.42
CA THR A 334 -11.33 -2.13 10.46
C THR A 334 -11.42 -0.62 10.65
N LYS A 335 -12.58 -0.01 10.38
CA LYS A 335 -12.76 1.46 10.41
C LYS A 335 -13.12 1.99 11.80
N ASN A 336 -13.65 1.13 12.68
CA ASN A 336 -13.99 1.49 14.05
C ASN A 336 -13.72 0.30 14.98
N ILE A 337 -12.63 0.37 15.75
CA ILE A 337 -12.20 -0.72 16.63
C ILE A 337 -13.22 -1.00 17.73
N ASP A 338 -13.83 0.04 18.33
CA ASP A 338 -14.73 -0.16 19.48
C ASP A 338 -16.01 -0.90 19.10
N SER A 339 -16.54 -0.65 17.91
CA SER A 339 -17.78 -1.28 17.45
C SER A 339 -17.57 -2.56 16.65
N GLN A 340 -16.44 -2.71 15.95
CA GLN A 340 -16.21 -3.84 15.01
C GLN A 340 -15.33 -4.94 15.59
N VAL A 341 -14.61 -4.70 16.68
CA VAL A 341 -13.70 -5.67 17.29
C VAL A 341 -14.23 -6.11 18.64
N ALA A 342 -14.28 -7.41 18.88
CA ALA A 342 -14.74 -7.96 20.16
C ALA A 342 -13.90 -7.43 21.33
N GLY A 343 -14.57 -6.74 22.26
CA GLY A 343 -13.94 -6.10 23.42
C GLY A 343 -13.24 -4.75 23.13
N GLY A 344 -13.41 -4.23 21.91
CA GLY A 344 -12.99 -2.89 21.51
C GLY A 344 -11.49 -2.61 21.65
N ARG A 345 -11.14 -1.32 21.77
CA ARG A 345 -9.73 -0.88 21.86
C ARG A 345 -8.97 -1.53 23.02
N ASN A 346 -9.64 -1.77 24.16
CA ASN A 346 -9.02 -2.42 25.32
C ASN A 346 -8.62 -3.88 25.07
N ALA A 347 -9.37 -4.61 24.24
CA ALA A 347 -8.99 -5.97 23.86
C ALA A 347 -7.82 -5.97 22.89
N VAL A 348 -7.82 -5.08 21.89
CA VAL A 348 -6.70 -4.90 20.96
C VAL A 348 -5.42 -4.54 21.71
N GLN A 349 -5.50 -3.59 22.65
CA GLN A 349 -4.36 -3.19 23.47
C GLN A 349 -3.78 -4.36 24.28
N ARG A 350 -4.64 -5.18 24.91
CA ARG A 350 -4.20 -6.36 25.67
C ARG A 350 -3.50 -7.37 24.77
N ASN A 351 -4.06 -7.66 23.59
CA ASN A 351 -3.47 -8.62 22.66
C ASN A 351 -2.17 -8.11 22.03
N LEU A 352 -2.06 -6.80 21.77
CA LEU A 352 -0.80 -6.15 21.40
C LEU A 352 0.27 -6.32 22.48
N ALA A 353 -0.08 -6.11 23.76
CA ALA A 353 0.86 -6.31 24.86
C ALA A 353 1.30 -7.78 24.99
N LEU A 354 0.42 -8.75 24.68
CA LEU A 354 0.78 -10.16 24.62
C LEU A 354 1.73 -10.46 23.46
N LEU A 355 1.42 -9.97 22.26
CA LEU A 355 2.31 -10.10 21.09
C LEU A 355 3.68 -9.48 21.36
N GLY A 356 3.71 -8.31 22.00
CA GLY A 356 4.94 -7.62 22.38
C GLY A 356 5.86 -8.44 23.29
N LYS A 357 5.34 -9.39 24.08
CA LYS A 357 6.17 -10.33 24.87
C LYS A 357 6.78 -11.45 24.01
N GLN A 358 6.13 -11.78 22.90
CA GLN A 358 6.59 -12.80 21.95
C GLN A 358 7.69 -12.23 21.03
N VAL A 359 7.57 -10.95 20.69
CA VAL A 359 8.50 -10.26 19.80
C VAL A 359 9.73 -9.75 20.55
N ARG A 360 10.90 -10.23 20.12
CA ARG A 360 12.22 -9.78 20.58
C ARG A 360 12.56 -8.41 20.01
N LEU A 361 12.23 -8.19 18.73
CA LEU A 361 12.57 -6.96 18.03
C LEU A 361 11.53 -6.65 16.95
N PHE A 362 11.19 -5.36 16.86
CA PHE A 362 10.49 -4.79 15.71
C PHE A 362 11.51 -3.96 14.93
N ASP A 363 11.70 -4.24 13.66
CA ASP A 363 12.64 -3.50 12.80
C ASP A 363 12.23 -3.63 11.33
N SER A 364 12.45 -2.59 10.53
CA SER A 364 12.07 -2.56 9.10
C SER A 364 13.21 -2.92 8.12
N LYS A 365 14.42 -3.18 8.61
CA LYS A 365 15.63 -3.45 7.82
C LYS A 365 16.39 -4.70 8.30
N GLN A 366 16.46 -4.94 9.60
CA GLN A 366 17.29 -5.93 10.27
C GLN A 366 16.52 -7.11 10.86
N TYR A 367 15.18 -7.11 10.82
CA TYR A 367 14.37 -8.21 11.40
C TYR A 367 14.71 -9.58 10.79
N ILE A 368 15.11 -9.60 9.53
CA ILE A 368 15.55 -10.80 8.81
C ILE A 368 16.95 -11.24 9.26
N LYS A 369 17.83 -10.29 9.62
CA LYS A 369 19.19 -10.59 10.09
C LYS A 369 19.14 -11.40 11.39
N ALA A 370 18.33 -10.98 12.36
CA ALA A 370 18.14 -11.71 13.61
C ALA A 370 17.62 -13.14 13.37
N PHE A 371 16.71 -13.32 12.40
CA PHE A 371 16.24 -14.64 12.01
C PHE A 371 17.32 -15.47 11.32
N GLY A 372 18.10 -14.86 10.41
CA GLY A 372 19.20 -15.50 9.71
C GLY A 372 20.25 -16.07 10.66
N VAL A 373 20.72 -15.26 11.63
CA VAL A 373 21.75 -15.68 12.61
C VAL A 373 21.22 -16.60 13.71
N GLY A 374 19.90 -16.69 13.88
CA GLY A 374 19.28 -17.62 14.84
C GLY A 374 18.93 -17.05 16.21
N ASP A 375 18.99 -15.73 16.38
CA ASP A 375 18.58 -15.05 17.62
C ASP A 375 17.09 -15.21 17.92
N VAL A 376 16.29 -15.36 16.85
CA VAL A 376 14.85 -15.61 16.88
C VAL A 376 14.52 -16.88 16.08
N TRP A 377 13.37 -17.48 16.37
CA TRP A 377 12.88 -18.70 15.73
C TRP A 377 11.84 -18.42 14.65
N VAL A 378 11.20 -17.25 14.71
CA VAL A 378 10.14 -16.82 13.82
C VAL A 378 10.45 -15.40 13.32
N ALA A 379 10.20 -15.15 12.04
CA ALA A 379 10.22 -13.82 11.44
C ALA A 379 8.89 -13.52 10.75
N VAL A 380 8.35 -12.33 10.96
CA VAL A 380 7.05 -11.89 10.44
C VAL A 380 7.26 -10.61 9.63
N GLY A 381 7.01 -10.65 8.32
CA GLY A 381 7.41 -9.56 7.43
C GLY A 381 6.92 -9.74 6.00
N TRP A 382 7.29 -8.78 5.14
CA TRP A 382 6.88 -8.80 3.74
C TRP A 382 7.54 -9.96 2.99
N SER A 383 6.77 -10.65 2.14
CA SER A 383 7.28 -11.72 1.29
C SER A 383 8.44 -11.27 0.40
N SER A 384 8.53 -9.97 0.10
CA SER A 384 9.63 -9.39 -0.67
C SER A 384 10.99 -9.62 -0.05
N ASP A 385 11.04 -9.63 1.28
CA ASP A 385 12.29 -9.70 2.00
C ASP A 385 12.50 -11.10 2.58
N ILE A 386 11.42 -11.73 3.08
CA ILE A 386 11.49 -13.04 3.72
C ILE A 386 11.79 -14.15 2.71
N LEU A 387 11.14 -14.19 1.54
CA LEU A 387 11.31 -15.31 0.61
C LEU A 387 12.76 -15.41 0.08
N PRO A 388 13.41 -14.33 -0.37
CA PRO A 388 14.81 -14.40 -0.80
C PRO A 388 15.77 -14.83 0.31
N ALA A 389 15.52 -14.40 1.56
CA ALA A 389 16.34 -14.77 2.70
C ALA A 389 16.14 -16.24 3.12
N ALA A 390 14.89 -16.71 3.19
CA ALA A 390 14.53 -18.06 3.59
C ALA A 390 15.11 -19.12 2.63
N LYS A 391 15.16 -18.84 1.33
CA LYS A 391 15.77 -19.74 0.32
C LYS A 391 17.26 -20.00 0.52
N ARG A 392 17.95 -19.12 1.23
CA ARG A 392 19.38 -19.26 1.55
C ARG A 392 19.63 -20.02 2.85
N LEU A 393 18.56 -20.35 3.58
CA LEU A 393 18.61 -21.03 4.87
C LEU A 393 18.11 -22.47 4.72
N SER A 394 18.67 -23.38 5.51
CA SER A 394 18.14 -24.74 5.65
C SER A 394 17.13 -24.82 6.79
N ASN A 395 16.22 -25.80 6.72
CA ASN A 395 15.23 -26.07 7.77
C ASN A 395 14.33 -24.86 8.11
N VAL A 396 13.98 -24.06 7.10
CA VAL A 396 12.99 -22.97 7.23
C VAL A 396 11.72 -23.34 6.48
N ALA A 397 10.59 -22.98 7.06
CA ALA A 397 9.30 -22.94 6.36
C ALA A 397 8.76 -21.51 6.36
N VAL A 398 8.02 -21.15 5.30
CA VAL A 398 7.37 -19.84 5.14
C VAL A 398 5.90 -20.06 4.87
N VAL A 399 5.02 -19.41 5.63
CA VAL A 399 3.57 -19.57 5.49
C VAL A 399 2.90 -18.22 5.33
N VAL A 400 1.89 -18.17 4.46
CA VAL A 400 0.83 -17.17 4.54
C VAL A 400 -0.20 -17.69 5.54
N PRO A 401 -0.56 -16.93 6.59
CA PRO A 401 -1.54 -17.34 7.59
C PRO A 401 -2.87 -17.76 6.97
N LYS A 402 -3.46 -18.86 7.44
CA LYS A 402 -4.72 -19.40 6.90
C LYS A 402 -5.86 -18.38 6.94
N SER A 403 -5.96 -17.55 7.97
CA SER A 403 -6.97 -16.47 8.07
C SER A 403 -6.72 -15.26 7.15
N GLY A 404 -5.66 -15.29 6.33
CA GLY A 404 -5.29 -14.23 5.40
C GLY A 404 -4.37 -13.18 6.03
N ALA A 405 -3.77 -12.37 5.18
CA ALA A 405 -2.74 -11.40 5.54
C ALA A 405 -2.88 -10.09 4.75
N SER A 406 -2.10 -9.07 5.11
CA SER A 406 -2.00 -7.86 4.31
C SER A 406 -1.29 -8.15 2.98
N LEU A 407 -1.80 -7.52 1.92
CA LEU A 407 -1.15 -7.44 0.62
C LEU A 407 -0.39 -6.12 0.54
N TRP A 408 0.81 -6.18 -0.02
CA TRP A 408 1.62 -5.00 -0.34
C TRP A 408 1.77 -4.87 -1.86
N ALA A 409 1.95 -3.65 -2.35
CA ALA A 409 2.21 -3.41 -3.76
C ALA A 409 3.27 -2.34 -3.97
N ASP A 410 4.14 -2.57 -4.95
CA ASP A 410 4.98 -1.51 -5.50
C ASP A 410 4.32 -0.97 -6.76
N LEU A 411 4.21 0.35 -6.77
CA LEU A 411 3.44 1.11 -7.75
C LEU A 411 4.36 2.08 -8.48
N TRP A 412 4.10 2.26 -9.77
CA TRP A 412 4.60 3.38 -10.54
C TRP A 412 3.72 4.61 -10.29
N ALA A 413 4.32 5.73 -9.93
CA ALA A 413 3.64 7.02 -9.74
C ALA A 413 4.39 8.15 -10.45
N VAL A 414 3.67 9.22 -10.79
CA VAL A 414 4.25 10.42 -11.42
C VAL A 414 4.52 11.47 -10.34
N PRO A 415 5.78 11.91 -10.12
CA PRO A 415 6.08 13.00 -9.19
C PRO A 415 5.39 14.31 -9.60
N ALA A 416 4.90 15.09 -8.64
CA ALA A 416 4.20 16.36 -8.86
C ALA A 416 5.13 17.52 -9.25
N ALA A 417 6.08 17.27 -10.15
CA ALA A 417 7.07 18.26 -10.56
C ALA A 417 6.46 19.46 -11.29
N SER A 418 5.26 19.29 -11.87
CA SER A 418 4.49 20.35 -12.53
C SER A 418 4.16 21.52 -11.60
N ARG A 419 4.17 21.30 -10.29
CA ARG A 419 3.89 22.31 -9.27
C ARG A 419 5.05 23.29 -9.05
N PHE A 420 6.26 22.96 -9.51
CA PHE A 420 7.44 23.79 -9.29
C PHE A 420 7.69 24.71 -10.49
N LYS A 421 7.79 26.01 -10.25
CA LYS A 421 8.22 26.98 -11.25
C LYS A 421 9.75 26.96 -11.37
N THR A 422 10.28 26.11 -12.24
CA THR A 422 11.74 26.02 -12.46
C THR A 422 12.09 25.73 -13.91
N ASN A 423 13.13 26.42 -14.41
CA ASN A 423 13.71 26.16 -15.72
C ASN A 423 14.78 25.05 -15.67
N GLN A 424 15.16 24.59 -14.47
CA GLN A 424 16.26 23.66 -14.26
C GLN A 424 15.91 22.21 -14.63
N ILE A 425 14.64 21.85 -14.61
CA ILE A 425 14.20 20.47 -14.90
C ILE A 425 14.06 20.24 -16.41
N GLY A 426 14.11 21.29 -17.24
CA GLY A 426 14.09 21.21 -18.71
C GLY A 426 12.76 20.68 -19.29
N GLY A 427 12.12 21.44 -20.17
CA GLY A 427 10.98 20.95 -20.98
C GLY A 427 9.65 20.66 -20.24
N ARG A 428 9.62 20.64 -18.89
CA ARG A 428 8.43 20.30 -18.08
C ARG A 428 7.32 21.34 -18.01
N VAL A 429 7.39 22.40 -18.81
CA VAL A 429 6.22 23.21 -19.13
C VAL A 429 5.09 22.34 -19.75
N ARG A 430 5.39 21.09 -20.16
CA ARG A 430 4.46 20.14 -20.82
C ARG A 430 4.12 18.85 -20.04
N GLY A 431 4.54 18.67 -18.79
CA GLY A 431 4.21 17.47 -17.99
C GLY A 431 5.23 16.31 -18.09
N PRO A 432 4.91 15.11 -17.57
CA PRO A 432 5.79 13.94 -17.60
C PRO A 432 6.05 13.44 -19.02
N SER A 433 7.06 12.59 -19.19
CA SER A 433 7.34 11.96 -20.49
C SER A 433 6.08 11.28 -21.06
N PRO A 434 5.74 11.45 -22.36
CA PRO A 434 4.63 10.72 -22.98
C PRO A 434 4.87 9.21 -23.07
N LEU A 435 6.09 8.75 -22.73
CA LEU A 435 6.44 7.33 -22.69
C LEU A 435 6.02 6.62 -21.40
N ILE A 436 5.46 7.31 -20.40
CA ILE A 436 5.09 6.66 -19.13
C ILE A 436 4.11 5.50 -19.32
N HIS A 437 3.11 5.64 -20.20
CA HIS A 437 2.15 4.56 -20.47
C HIS A 437 2.81 3.38 -21.18
N GLN A 438 3.72 3.64 -22.13
CA GLN A 438 4.46 2.58 -22.81
C GLN A 438 5.37 1.81 -21.85
N TRP A 439 5.99 2.51 -20.89
CA TRP A 439 6.79 1.89 -19.84
C TRP A 439 5.94 1.02 -18.91
N ILE A 440 4.78 1.52 -18.47
CA ILE A 440 3.86 0.77 -17.62
C ILE A 440 3.34 -0.47 -18.38
N GLU A 441 2.88 -0.30 -19.61
CA GLU A 441 2.40 -1.37 -20.48
C GLU A 441 3.49 -2.43 -20.69
N PHE A 442 4.72 -2.00 -20.99
CA PHE A 442 5.87 -2.88 -21.11
C PHE A 442 6.11 -3.72 -19.85
N CYS A 443 6.01 -3.12 -18.66
CA CYS A 443 6.18 -3.82 -17.38
C CYS A 443 5.06 -4.83 -17.09
N LEU A 444 3.87 -4.61 -17.65
CA LEU A 444 2.67 -5.42 -17.41
C LEU A 444 2.44 -6.54 -18.43
N GLN A 445 3.26 -6.63 -19.48
CA GLN A 445 3.20 -7.70 -20.47
C GLN A 445 3.37 -9.09 -19.82
N SER A 446 2.64 -10.10 -20.31
CA SER A 446 2.74 -11.48 -19.80
C SER A 446 4.16 -12.07 -19.87
N ALA A 447 4.96 -11.69 -20.88
CA ALA A 447 6.37 -12.08 -20.99
C ALA A 447 7.21 -11.65 -19.77
N ARG A 448 6.78 -10.60 -19.06
CA ARG A 448 7.40 -10.09 -17.83
C ARG A 448 7.08 -10.95 -16.60
N ALA A 449 6.20 -11.94 -16.70
CA ALA A 449 5.95 -12.86 -15.60
C ALA A 449 7.12 -13.83 -15.32
N LEU A 450 7.97 -14.11 -16.32
CA LEU A 450 8.99 -15.15 -16.22
C LEU A 450 10.00 -14.92 -15.06
N PRO A 451 10.56 -13.72 -14.83
CA PRO A 451 11.46 -13.47 -13.70
C PRO A 451 10.80 -13.71 -12.32
N PHE A 452 9.50 -13.49 -12.20
CA PHE A 452 8.74 -13.82 -10.99
C PHE A 452 8.52 -15.32 -10.87
N LYS A 453 8.16 -16.00 -11.97
CA LYS A 453 8.03 -17.47 -12.04
C LYS A 453 9.32 -18.20 -11.70
N GLN A 454 10.46 -17.64 -12.14
CA GLN A 454 11.79 -18.12 -11.83
C GLN A 454 12.29 -17.66 -10.44
N GLU A 455 11.51 -16.82 -9.76
CA GLU A 455 11.79 -16.26 -8.45
C GLU A 455 13.10 -15.46 -8.36
N ILE A 456 13.50 -14.88 -9.49
CA ILE A 456 14.63 -13.94 -9.59
C ILE A 456 14.27 -12.64 -8.89
N ILE A 457 13.00 -12.23 -9.02
CA ILE A 457 12.45 -11.05 -8.35
C ILE A 457 11.39 -11.49 -7.35
N PRO A 458 11.40 -10.92 -6.15
CA PRO A 458 10.35 -11.17 -5.19
C PRO A 458 9.00 -10.57 -5.60
N GLY A 459 7.93 -11.25 -5.19
CA GLY A 459 6.55 -10.85 -5.43
C GLY A 459 5.95 -11.57 -6.64
N ALA A 460 4.85 -11.03 -7.13
CA ALA A 460 4.10 -11.53 -8.27
C ALA A 460 3.70 -10.39 -9.21
N VAL A 461 3.45 -10.74 -10.47
CA VAL A 461 2.88 -9.80 -11.45
C VAL A 461 1.43 -9.43 -11.09
N PRO A 462 0.96 -8.22 -11.43
CA PRO A 462 -0.39 -7.78 -11.09
C PRO A 462 -1.51 -8.69 -11.60
N SER A 463 -1.34 -9.32 -12.77
CA SER A 463 -2.32 -10.26 -13.35
C SER A 463 -2.49 -11.56 -12.55
N ALA A 464 -1.50 -11.93 -11.71
CA ALA A 464 -1.57 -13.12 -10.86
C ALA A 464 -2.52 -12.95 -9.66
N LEU A 465 -3.06 -11.74 -9.44
CA LEU A 465 -4.02 -11.49 -8.36
C LEU A 465 -5.38 -12.16 -8.61
N GLU A 466 -5.79 -12.29 -9.88
CA GLU A 466 -7.00 -13.02 -10.29
C GLU A 466 -6.67 -14.42 -10.83
N ASN A 467 -5.57 -14.51 -11.58
CA ASN A 467 -5.11 -15.75 -12.21
C ASN A 467 -3.97 -16.36 -11.40
N ALA A 468 -4.23 -16.65 -10.12
CA ALA A 468 -3.24 -17.29 -9.27
C ALA A 468 -2.82 -18.64 -9.91
N PRO A 469 -1.52 -18.91 -10.08
CA PRO A 469 -1.07 -20.14 -10.70
C PRO A 469 -1.54 -21.34 -9.87
N ALA A 470 -2.15 -22.33 -10.54
CA ALA A 470 -2.67 -23.52 -9.87
C ALA A 470 -1.54 -24.47 -9.39
N LYS A 471 -0.43 -24.54 -10.13
CA LYS A 471 0.75 -25.35 -9.83
C LYS A 471 2.02 -24.68 -10.36
N LEU A 472 3.15 -24.97 -9.72
CA LEU A 472 4.48 -24.58 -10.19
C LEU A 472 4.96 -25.60 -11.24
N PRO A 473 5.29 -25.18 -12.49
CA PRO A 473 5.83 -26.10 -13.50
C PRO A 473 7.09 -26.82 -12.99
N GLU A 474 7.14 -28.15 -13.09
CA GLU A 474 8.23 -28.98 -12.53
C GLU A 474 9.60 -28.58 -13.09
N GLU A 475 9.65 -28.16 -14.35
CA GLU A 475 10.86 -27.72 -15.06
C GLU A 475 11.52 -26.50 -14.42
N LEU A 476 10.74 -25.57 -13.85
CA LEU A 476 11.24 -24.38 -13.16
C LEU A 476 11.82 -24.68 -11.77
N THR A 477 11.55 -25.87 -11.23
CA THR A 477 11.99 -26.32 -9.91
C THR A 477 13.24 -27.20 -9.94
N LYS A 478 13.63 -27.70 -11.10
CA LYS A 478 14.73 -28.65 -11.25
C LYS A 478 16.06 -28.02 -10.79
N GLY A 479 16.62 -28.53 -9.70
CA GLY A 479 17.90 -28.09 -9.14
C GLY A 479 17.86 -26.88 -8.19
N LYS A 480 16.68 -26.32 -7.88
CA LYS A 480 16.54 -25.24 -6.89
C LYS A 480 16.27 -25.79 -5.48
N PRO A 481 16.81 -25.20 -4.41
CA PRO A 481 16.42 -25.55 -3.04
C PRO A 481 14.92 -25.33 -2.86
N LYS A 482 14.18 -26.41 -2.58
CA LYS A 482 12.74 -26.33 -2.36
C LYS A 482 12.49 -25.72 -0.97
N LEU A 483 12.12 -24.45 -0.94
CA LEU A 483 11.61 -23.81 0.26
C LEU A 483 10.29 -24.49 0.65
N ASP A 484 10.11 -24.81 1.91
CA ASP A 484 8.86 -25.34 2.44
C ASP A 484 7.87 -24.17 2.60
N THR A 485 6.85 -24.12 1.76
CA THR A 485 5.93 -22.98 1.72
C THR A 485 4.57 -23.35 1.15
N ASN A 486 3.53 -22.67 1.62
CA ASN A 486 2.20 -22.75 1.01
C ASN A 486 2.00 -21.77 -0.15
N LEU A 487 2.95 -20.88 -0.44
CA LEU A 487 2.87 -19.99 -1.60
C LEU A 487 3.13 -20.75 -2.91
N ILE A 488 2.32 -20.44 -3.93
CA ILE A 488 2.47 -20.96 -5.29
C ILE A 488 3.08 -19.84 -6.13
N VAL A 489 4.37 -19.97 -6.49
CA VAL A 489 5.09 -18.95 -7.27
C VAL A 489 5.06 -17.56 -6.58
N GLY A 490 5.18 -17.52 -5.26
CA GLY A 490 5.11 -16.26 -4.49
C GLY A 490 3.70 -15.68 -4.31
N VAL A 491 2.65 -16.39 -4.76
CA VAL A 491 1.24 -16.00 -4.60
C VAL A 491 0.58 -16.88 -3.51
N PRO A 492 -0.25 -16.33 -2.61
CA PRO A 492 -1.03 -17.15 -1.68
C PRO A 492 -1.99 -18.11 -2.41
N PRO A 493 -2.29 -19.29 -1.86
CA PRO A 493 -3.36 -20.15 -2.36
C PRO A 493 -4.69 -19.39 -2.51
N PRO A 494 -5.54 -19.72 -3.51
CA PRO A 494 -6.76 -18.95 -3.79
C PRO A 494 -7.69 -18.74 -2.60
N ASP A 495 -7.86 -19.75 -1.74
CA ASP A 495 -8.70 -19.66 -0.55
C ASP A 495 -8.12 -18.67 0.48
N ILE A 496 -6.79 -18.69 0.67
CA ILE A 496 -6.09 -17.75 1.56
C ILE A 496 -6.09 -16.34 0.95
N LEU A 497 -5.84 -16.23 -0.37
CA LEU A 497 -5.81 -14.96 -1.09
C LEU A 497 -7.14 -14.21 -1.01
N ALA A 498 -8.27 -14.93 -1.02
CA ALA A 498 -9.60 -14.36 -0.82
C ALA A 498 -9.79 -13.70 0.55
N ARG A 499 -8.98 -14.09 1.55
CA ARG A 499 -8.96 -13.51 2.91
C ARG A 499 -7.85 -12.48 3.11
N CYS A 500 -7.00 -12.28 2.11
CA CYS A 500 -5.95 -11.27 2.09
C CYS A 500 -6.46 -9.92 1.57
N GLU A 501 -5.94 -8.85 2.15
CA GLU A 501 -6.48 -7.49 1.98
C GLU A 501 -5.35 -6.51 1.65
N PHE A 502 -5.54 -5.65 0.64
CA PHE A 502 -4.68 -4.47 0.52
C PHE A 502 -4.96 -3.52 1.69
N LEU A 503 -3.94 -2.78 2.12
CA LEU A 503 -4.09 -1.82 3.21
C LEU A 503 -4.78 -0.56 2.70
N GLU A 504 -6.05 -0.39 3.08
CA GLU A 504 -6.80 0.82 2.74
C GLU A 504 -6.33 2.03 3.55
N PRO A 505 -6.53 3.26 3.05
CA PRO A 505 -6.34 4.48 3.82
C PRO A 505 -7.14 4.44 5.13
N LEU A 506 -6.51 4.81 6.25
CA LEU A 506 -7.20 4.92 7.53
C LEU A 506 -7.65 6.37 7.77
N PRO A 507 -8.84 6.59 8.35
CA PRO A 507 -9.24 7.90 8.85
C PRO A 507 -8.24 8.44 9.87
N ASP A 508 -8.02 9.76 9.89
CA ASP A 508 -7.05 10.43 10.77
C ASP A 508 -7.27 10.12 12.28
N ALA A 509 -8.52 9.95 12.69
CA ALA A 509 -8.87 9.53 14.06
C ALA A 509 -8.33 8.13 14.38
N LEU A 510 -8.46 7.18 13.46
CA LEU A 510 -7.99 5.81 13.64
C LEU A 510 -6.46 5.71 13.56
N VAL A 511 -5.83 6.55 12.73
CA VAL A 511 -4.36 6.70 12.74
C VAL A 511 -3.87 7.11 14.14
N SER A 512 -4.59 8.01 14.81
CA SER A 512 -4.27 8.43 16.18
C SER A 512 -4.47 7.31 17.19
N ASP A 513 -5.53 6.50 17.05
CA ASP A 513 -5.74 5.30 17.86
C ASP A 513 -4.62 4.28 17.69
N TYR A 514 -4.16 4.02 16.46
CA TYR A 514 -3.04 3.11 16.19
C TYR A 514 -1.76 3.61 16.87
N LYS A 515 -1.48 4.92 16.80
CA LYS A 515 -0.33 5.53 17.51
C LYS A 515 -0.43 5.31 19.02
N TRP A 516 -1.61 5.51 19.61
CA TRP A 516 -1.82 5.29 21.03
C TRP A 516 -1.63 3.82 21.42
N LEU A 517 -2.21 2.90 20.66
CA LEU A 517 -2.08 1.45 20.85
C LEU A 517 -0.61 1.01 20.86
N ILE A 518 0.16 1.40 19.84
CA ILE A 518 1.59 1.07 19.75
C ILE A 518 2.38 1.70 20.89
N SER A 519 2.12 2.96 21.23
CA SER A 519 2.81 3.65 22.34
C SER A 519 2.57 2.96 23.69
N SER A 520 1.38 2.35 23.86
CA SER A 520 1.05 1.67 25.11
C SER A 520 1.81 0.36 25.34
N MET A 521 2.32 -0.29 24.28
CA MET A 521 3.22 -1.43 24.42
C MET A 521 4.57 -1.06 25.07
N GLN A 522 5.00 0.20 24.91
CA GLN A 522 6.34 0.66 25.32
C GLN A 522 6.46 0.97 26.82
N GLN A 523 5.35 1.14 27.54
CA GLN A 523 5.35 1.67 28.91
C GLN A 523 5.65 0.64 30.03
N LYS A 524 5.95 -0.62 29.70
CA LYS A 524 6.41 -1.62 30.70
C LYS A 524 7.83 -2.11 30.37
N PRO A 525 8.89 -1.46 30.87
CA PRO A 525 10.23 -1.99 30.74
C PRO A 525 10.36 -3.26 31.60
N VAL A 526 10.82 -4.35 31.00
CA VAL A 526 11.39 -5.49 31.73
C VAL A 526 12.79 -5.05 32.19
N PRO A 527 13.17 -5.17 33.48
CA PRO A 527 14.51 -4.81 33.94
C PRO A 527 15.55 -5.67 33.21
N GLY A 528 16.39 -5.06 32.38
CA GLY A 528 17.51 -5.72 31.69
C GLY A 528 17.44 -5.82 30.15
N SER A 529 16.38 -5.34 29.49
CA SER A 529 16.36 -5.28 28.02
C SER A 529 16.83 -3.91 27.50
N SER A 530 18.07 -3.81 27.02
CA SER A 530 18.52 -2.66 26.25
C SER A 530 18.03 -2.78 24.80
N SER A 531 16.86 -2.23 24.49
CA SER A 531 16.38 -2.02 23.13
C SER A 531 15.69 -0.66 23.02
N THR A 532 16.47 0.40 23.20
CA THR A 532 16.07 1.78 22.91
C THR A 532 16.49 2.15 21.49
N HIS A 533 15.56 2.02 20.54
CA HIS A 533 15.47 2.93 19.39
C HIS A 533 14.07 2.81 18.77
N TRP A 534 13.10 3.60 19.25
CA TRP A 534 11.70 3.56 18.83
C TRP A 534 11.27 4.86 18.13
N ILE A 535 10.52 4.72 17.03
CA ILE A 535 9.55 5.68 16.43
C ILE A 535 10.01 7.16 16.29
N GLN A 536 11.11 7.41 15.59
CA GLN A 536 11.33 8.73 14.98
C GLN A 536 10.61 8.86 13.63
N GLN A 537 10.46 7.76 12.90
CA GLN A 537 10.04 7.76 11.49
C GLN A 537 8.53 7.98 11.27
N TYR A 538 7.67 7.52 12.19
CA TYR A 538 6.22 7.79 12.13
C TYR A 538 5.86 9.19 12.67
N ARG A 539 6.74 9.79 13.48
CA ARG A 539 6.61 11.19 13.96
C ARG A 539 7.14 12.20 12.95
N SER A 540 8.20 11.87 12.21
CA SER A 540 8.82 12.78 11.24
C SER A 540 8.04 12.91 9.93
N ASN A 541 7.34 11.86 9.50
CA ASN A 541 6.64 11.85 8.20
C ASN A 541 5.20 12.40 8.28
N MET A 542 4.78 12.91 9.46
CA MET A 542 3.46 13.52 9.67
C MET A 542 3.52 14.99 10.09
N ASN A 543 4.70 15.60 10.12
CA ASN A 543 4.89 17.03 10.35
C ASN A 543 5.40 17.72 9.10
#